data_AF-C7BRN1-F1
#
_entry.id   AF-C7BRN1-F1
#
_cell.length_a   1.000
_cell.length_b   1.000
_cell.length_c   1.000
_cell.angle_alpha   90.00
_cell.angle_beta   90.00
_cell.angle_gamma   90.00
#
_symmetry.space_group_name_H-M   'P 1'
#
loop_
_entity.id
_entity.type
_entity.pdbx_description
1 polymer ?
#
loop_
_entity_poly.entity_id
_entity_poly.type
_entity_poly.pdbx_seq_one_letter_code
_entity_poly.pdbx_strand_id
1 'polypeptide(L)'
;MKNLSELKETLIPFIAHRIKSGVLWHKNLSDIEIKKIQAETSYLISNRSDISVFNGEPLLSEEKVFYAERYGGDGISRNGGGARCGFDGQWQVKGIGANPLIGKDSKQVDGELTMTGAMLEVLWGSLMEKLLPFGAVPNVVVLLTDQAISGKKHAISFRSQDLRTLLVREPTIRPAHFCRAPYYLPYAAMLSQQHDASRVENLISKLIGCLPHPLSMDEEQWHNLSPEEKAGHGLVELTSRLATQIAYCRTRHLVMRTSPSNCDMSGRLLDFHGVRHAFPADREQGIQSYIRYEKLNGDAQILLNGMLDLCFYLAKYIFGSAFQIYVQRQIINAFNSSYQRTSWVENLRIAGFDVEFLHTVCTYPSYAAMGNRLQLILDMSVGSFTQKLGVGQRDSHPAIALLHNLIDTLQVKKAEIFLKNFQTTGESFSFAFQHLCCDYLHYKTNQGKSGTEVRDEMKNTIARRLQSRTFMNREVILKEINSYQGTINDIALQIKEYQSHFEKKAIDILK
;
A
#
# COMPACT_ATOMS: atom_id res chain seq x y z
N MET A 1 4.51 -8.63 -22.06
CA MET A 1 3.28 -9.18 -21.46
C MET A 1 2.77 -8.15 -20.48
N LYS A 2 1.58 -7.59 -20.71
CA LYS A 2 1.05 -6.49 -19.84
C LYS A 2 -0.37 -6.77 -19.33
N ASN A 3 -1.05 -7.80 -19.83
CA ASN A 3 -2.45 -8.08 -19.49
C ASN A 3 -2.58 -9.39 -18.68
N LEU A 4 -3.38 -9.34 -17.61
CA LEU A 4 -3.74 -10.50 -16.78
C LEU A 4 -4.31 -11.68 -17.60
N SER A 5 -5.00 -11.38 -18.71
CA SER A 5 -5.54 -12.38 -19.65
C SER A 5 -4.47 -13.27 -20.30
N GLU A 6 -3.20 -12.85 -20.31
CA GLU A 6 -2.07 -13.64 -20.82
C GLU A 6 -1.63 -14.75 -19.83
N LEU A 7 -2.07 -14.68 -18.57
CA LEU A 7 -1.76 -15.65 -17.50
C LEU A 7 -2.88 -16.69 -17.33
N LYS A 8 -3.29 -17.34 -18.42
CA LYS A 8 -4.42 -18.29 -18.45
C LYS A 8 -4.35 -19.38 -17.38
N GLU A 9 -3.15 -19.85 -17.03
CA GLU A 9 -2.90 -20.87 -16.02
C GLU A 9 -3.29 -20.42 -14.59
N THR A 10 -3.48 -19.12 -14.40
CA THR A 10 -3.92 -18.52 -13.14
C THR A 10 -5.42 -18.29 -13.09
N LEU A 11 -6.15 -18.41 -14.19
CA LEU A 11 -7.55 -18.02 -14.27
C LEU A 11 -8.47 -19.23 -14.10
N ILE A 12 -9.27 -19.22 -13.04
CA ILE A 12 -10.26 -20.28 -12.76
C ILE A 12 -11.66 -19.76 -13.07
N PRO A 13 -12.35 -20.31 -14.08
CA PRO A 13 -13.67 -19.84 -14.47
C PRO A 13 -14.73 -20.16 -13.40
N PHE A 14 -15.67 -19.24 -13.23
CA PHE A 14 -16.90 -19.41 -12.44
C PHE A 14 -18.03 -18.56 -13.04
N ILE A 15 -19.29 -18.94 -12.78
CA ILE A 15 -20.46 -18.16 -13.19
C ILE A 15 -20.86 -17.17 -12.10
N ALA A 16 -21.29 -15.98 -12.54
CA ALA A 16 -22.05 -15.05 -11.72
C ALA A 16 -23.32 -14.61 -12.45
N HIS A 17 -24.33 -14.16 -11.69
CA HIS A 17 -25.63 -13.76 -12.21
C HIS A 17 -25.84 -12.26 -12.08
N ARG A 18 -26.48 -11.66 -13.08
CA ARG A 18 -26.79 -10.24 -13.10
C ARG A 18 -27.66 -9.85 -11.91
N ILE A 19 -27.36 -8.71 -11.32
CA ILE A 19 -28.15 -8.08 -10.25
C ILE A 19 -28.45 -6.62 -10.56
N LYS A 20 -29.39 -6.02 -9.83
CA LYS A 20 -29.58 -4.57 -9.87
C LYS A 20 -28.59 -3.90 -8.92
N SER A 21 -28.04 -2.79 -9.38
CA SER A 21 -27.16 -1.96 -8.57
C SER A 21 -27.42 -0.49 -8.84
N GLY A 22 -26.95 0.36 -7.95
CA GLY A 22 -26.81 1.80 -8.18
C GLY A 22 -25.37 2.24 -7.92
N VAL A 23 -24.97 3.35 -8.52
CA VAL A 23 -23.61 3.89 -8.43
C VAL A 23 -23.50 4.70 -7.15
N LEU A 24 -22.56 4.31 -6.28
CA LEU A 24 -22.29 4.98 -5.03
C LEU A 24 -21.10 5.94 -5.13
N TRP A 25 -20.12 5.59 -5.97
CA TRP A 25 -18.91 6.36 -6.21
C TRP A 25 -18.30 6.01 -7.56
N HIS A 26 -17.62 6.97 -8.21
CA HIS A 26 -16.83 6.72 -9.41
C HIS A 26 -15.66 7.71 -9.52
N LYS A 27 -14.62 7.33 -10.28
CA LYS A 27 -13.44 8.16 -10.52
C LYS A 27 -13.51 8.90 -11.85
N ASN A 28 -13.91 10.17 -11.85
CA ASN A 28 -13.83 11.08 -13.02
C ASN A 28 -14.31 10.46 -14.34
N LEU A 29 -15.38 9.67 -14.28
CA LEU A 29 -15.99 9.02 -15.45
C LEU A 29 -17.17 9.83 -15.97
N SER A 30 -17.41 9.77 -17.27
CA SER A 30 -18.65 10.24 -17.90
C SER A 30 -19.83 9.29 -17.60
N ASP A 31 -21.06 9.80 -17.71
CA ASP A 31 -22.27 9.00 -17.48
C ASP A 31 -22.35 7.76 -18.40
N ILE A 32 -21.80 7.86 -19.61
CA ILE A 32 -21.78 6.74 -20.58
C ILE A 32 -20.84 5.63 -20.09
N GLU A 33 -19.65 6.00 -19.63
CA GLU A 33 -18.67 5.05 -19.07
C GLU A 33 -19.20 4.39 -17.81
N ILE A 34 -19.83 5.18 -16.92
CA ILE A 34 -20.44 4.66 -15.69
C ILE A 34 -21.50 3.60 -16.03
N LYS A 35 -22.43 3.91 -16.94
CA LYS A 35 -23.48 2.97 -17.36
C LYS A 35 -22.90 1.70 -17.99
N LYS A 36 -21.87 1.83 -18.83
CA LYS A 36 -21.19 0.69 -19.44
C LYS A 36 -20.56 -0.22 -18.38
N ILE A 37 -19.74 0.34 -17.49
CA ILE A 37 -19.07 -0.42 -16.43
C ILE A 37 -20.10 -1.06 -15.50
N GLN A 38 -21.15 -0.32 -15.12
CA GLN A 38 -22.22 -0.86 -14.29
C GLN A 38 -22.88 -2.08 -14.96
N ALA A 39 -23.20 -2.00 -16.26
CA ALA A 39 -23.81 -3.10 -17.00
C ALA A 39 -22.88 -4.33 -17.11
N GLU A 40 -21.57 -4.11 -17.21
CA GLU A 40 -20.55 -5.17 -17.31
C GLU A 40 -20.23 -5.83 -15.95
N THR A 41 -20.43 -5.13 -14.83
CA THR A 41 -19.91 -5.53 -13.51
C THR A 41 -20.96 -5.76 -12.42
N SER A 42 -22.24 -5.51 -12.70
CA SER A 42 -23.35 -5.78 -11.76
C SER A 42 -23.73 -7.26 -11.70
N TYR A 43 -22.81 -8.09 -11.18
CA TYR A 43 -22.99 -9.53 -11.05
C TYR A 43 -22.62 -10.03 -9.66
N LEU A 44 -23.28 -11.09 -9.20
CA LEU A 44 -22.99 -11.78 -7.94
C LEU A 44 -23.02 -13.30 -8.12
N ILE A 45 -22.21 -14.01 -7.33
CA ILE A 45 -22.34 -15.45 -7.14
C ILE A 45 -23.59 -15.69 -6.29
N SER A 46 -24.52 -16.46 -6.83
CA SER A 46 -25.89 -16.66 -6.33
C SER A 46 -25.95 -17.50 -5.06
N ASN A 47 -25.15 -18.57 -4.96
CA ASN A 47 -25.15 -19.43 -3.78
C ASN A 47 -23.78 -20.01 -3.43
N ARG A 48 -23.56 -20.23 -2.12
CA ARG A 48 -22.29 -20.77 -1.59
C ARG A 48 -22.14 -22.28 -1.80
N SER A 49 -23.24 -22.99 -2.08
CA SER A 49 -23.20 -24.38 -2.56
C SER A 49 -22.55 -24.52 -3.93
N ASP A 50 -22.41 -23.40 -4.66
CA ASP A 50 -21.98 -23.38 -6.06
C ASP A 50 -20.50 -23.01 -6.19
N ILE A 51 -19.70 -23.16 -5.12
CA ILE A 51 -18.23 -23.09 -5.17
C ILE A 51 -17.75 -24.24 -6.07
N SER A 52 -17.76 -23.96 -7.37
CA SER A 52 -17.54 -24.91 -8.44
C SER A 52 -16.73 -24.25 -9.53
N VAL A 53 -15.83 -25.02 -10.15
CA VAL A 53 -15.13 -24.57 -11.34
C VAL A 53 -16.09 -24.75 -12.51
N PHE A 54 -16.32 -23.67 -13.25
CA PHE A 54 -17.27 -23.69 -14.36
C PHE A 54 -16.60 -24.20 -15.64
N ASN A 55 -17.14 -25.27 -16.23
CA ASN A 55 -16.56 -25.94 -17.41
C ASN A 55 -17.53 -25.98 -18.61
N GLY A 56 -18.41 -24.99 -18.78
CA GLY A 56 -19.42 -24.96 -19.83
C GLY A 56 -19.59 -23.60 -20.50
N GLU A 57 -20.72 -23.42 -21.19
CA GLU A 57 -21.20 -22.13 -21.71
C GLU A 57 -22.34 -21.61 -20.82
N PRO A 58 -22.46 -20.29 -20.60
CA PRO A 58 -23.61 -19.71 -19.90
C PRO A 58 -24.93 -20.19 -20.51
N LEU A 59 -25.84 -20.68 -19.66
CA LEU A 59 -27.12 -21.23 -20.11
C LEU A 59 -28.21 -20.16 -20.15
N LEU A 60 -28.04 -19.08 -19.37
CA LEU A 60 -29.00 -17.99 -19.24
C LEU A 60 -28.40 -16.66 -19.73
N SER A 61 -29.23 -15.78 -20.29
CA SER A 61 -28.83 -14.43 -20.70
C SER A 61 -28.36 -13.54 -19.55
N GLU A 62 -28.73 -13.89 -18.32
CA GLU A 62 -28.34 -13.20 -17.09
C GLU A 62 -27.06 -13.76 -16.44
N GLU A 63 -26.47 -14.80 -17.02
CA GLU A 63 -25.21 -15.37 -16.56
C GLU A 63 -24.03 -14.76 -17.31
N LYS A 64 -22.90 -14.63 -16.61
CA LYS A 64 -21.63 -14.22 -17.19
C LYS A 64 -20.49 -15.01 -16.55
N VAL A 65 -19.52 -15.42 -17.37
CA VAL A 65 -18.30 -16.06 -16.87
C VAL A 65 -17.35 -14.99 -16.33
N PHE A 66 -16.89 -15.21 -15.11
CA PHE A 66 -15.79 -14.50 -14.49
C PHE A 66 -14.66 -15.49 -14.19
N TYR A 67 -13.48 -14.96 -13.94
CA TYR A 67 -12.28 -15.71 -13.61
C TYR A 67 -11.78 -15.33 -12.23
N ALA A 68 -11.53 -16.32 -11.38
CA ALA A 68 -10.85 -16.16 -10.11
C ALA A 68 -9.34 -16.25 -10.36
N GLU A 69 -8.59 -15.25 -9.89
CA GLU A 69 -7.13 -15.19 -10.06
C GLU A 69 -6.40 -16.03 -9.01
N ARG A 70 -5.73 -17.09 -9.45
CA ARG A 70 -4.81 -17.89 -8.64
C ARG A 70 -3.51 -17.15 -8.45
N TYR A 71 -3.12 -17.00 -7.20
CA TYR A 71 -1.83 -16.46 -6.83
C TYR A 71 -1.45 -16.92 -5.42
N GLY A 72 -0.15 -16.88 -5.14
CA GLY A 72 0.44 -17.32 -3.90
C GLY A 72 1.00 -16.21 -3.03
N GLY A 73 2.04 -16.55 -2.29
CA GLY A 73 2.78 -15.63 -1.42
C GLY A 73 2.18 -15.49 -0.02
N ASP A 74 2.96 -14.88 0.85
CA ASP A 74 2.56 -14.64 2.24
C ASP A 74 1.37 -13.67 2.33
N GLY A 75 0.58 -13.84 3.39
CA GLY A 75 -0.54 -12.93 3.71
C GLY A 75 -1.89 -13.29 3.07
N ILE A 76 -1.97 -14.32 2.21
CA ILE A 76 -3.24 -14.76 1.59
C ILE A 76 -4.03 -15.78 2.44
N SER A 77 -3.53 -16.11 3.63
CA SER A 77 -4.14 -17.08 4.56
C SER A 77 -4.33 -18.45 3.89
N ARG A 78 -5.50 -19.08 4.05
CA ARG A 78 -5.83 -20.39 3.49
C ARG A 78 -6.45 -20.32 2.10
N ASN A 79 -6.48 -19.15 1.46
CA ASN A 79 -7.07 -18.97 0.13
C ASN A 79 -6.05 -19.32 -0.97
N GLY A 80 -6.56 -19.68 -2.16
CA GLY A 80 -5.75 -20.01 -3.34
C GLY A 80 -5.49 -18.83 -4.27
N GLY A 81 -5.76 -17.61 -3.81
CA GLY A 81 -5.70 -16.37 -4.59
C GLY A 81 -6.85 -15.43 -4.26
N GLY A 82 -7.40 -14.78 -5.29
CA GLY A 82 -8.47 -13.78 -5.19
C GLY A 82 -9.83 -14.38 -4.87
N ALA A 83 -10.02 -14.92 -3.66
CA ALA A 83 -11.20 -15.71 -3.23
C ALA A 83 -12.57 -15.01 -3.28
N ARG A 84 -12.58 -13.69 -3.48
CA ARG A 84 -13.79 -12.85 -3.50
C ARG A 84 -13.80 -11.82 -4.63
N CYS A 85 -12.97 -12.07 -5.65
CA CYS A 85 -12.83 -11.22 -6.81
C CYS A 85 -13.22 -12.01 -8.06
N GLY A 86 -13.78 -11.32 -9.05
CA GLY A 86 -14.00 -11.85 -10.39
C GLY A 86 -13.38 -10.93 -11.42
N PHE A 87 -12.57 -11.51 -12.31
CA PHE A 87 -12.05 -10.84 -13.50
C PHE A 87 -12.88 -11.25 -14.71
N ASP A 88 -13.38 -10.32 -15.52
CA ASP A 88 -14.21 -10.64 -16.70
C ASP A 88 -13.49 -10.51 -18.05
N GLY A 89 -12.17 -10.33 -18.03
CA GLY A 89 -11.38 -9.99 -19.23
C GLY A 89 -11.03 -8.50 -19.32
N GLN A 90 -11.79 -7.63 -18.67
CA GLN A 90 -11.59 -6.18 -18.70
C GLN A 90 -11.49 -5.55 -17.30
N TRP A 91 -12.36 -5.95 -16.38
CA TRP A 91 -12.50 -5.39 -15.04
C TRP A 91 -12.31 -6.45 -13.97
N GLN A 92 -11.72 -6.05 -12.84
CA GLN A 92 -11.73 -6.85 -11.63
C GLN A 92 -12.80 -6.32 -10.66
N VAL A 93 -13.71 -7.21 -10.26
CA VAL A 93 -14.85 -6.91 -9.37
C VAL A 93 -14.65 -7.59 -8.02
N LYS A 94 -14.48 -6.81 -6.95
CA LYS A 94 -14.34 -7.29 -5.57
C LYS A 94 -15.70 -7.25 -4.86
N GLY A 95 -16.02 -8.28 -4.09
CA GLY A 95 -17.30 -8.42 -3.40
C GLY A 95 -18.35 -9.24 -4.16
N ILE A 96 -17.95 -9.82 -5.31
CA ILE A 96 -18.79 -10.64 -6.19
C ILE A 96 -19.35 -11.89 -5.48
N GLY A 97 -18.70 -12.34 -4.41
CA GLY A 97 -19.07 -13.53 -3.64
C GLY A 97 -17.90 -14.49 -3.51
N ALA A 98 -18.09 -15.56 -2.74
CA ALA A 98 -17.08 -16.60 -2.56
C ALA A 98 -16.92 -17.44 -3.83
N ASN A 99 -15.73 -17.42 -4.42
CA ASN A 99 -15.42 -18.16 -5.65
C ASN A 99 -14.60 -19.44 -5.35
N PRO A 100 -14.22 -20.25 -6.35
CA PRO A 100 -13.49 -21.50 -6.14
C PRO A 100 -12.18 -21.39 -5.34
N LEU A 101 -11.55 -20.21 -5.28
CA LEU A 101 -10.29 -20.00 -4.57
C LEU A 101 -10.45 -19.72 -3.08
N ILE A 102 -11.68 -19.68 -2.56
CA ILE A 102 -11.92 -19.63 -1.12
C ILE A 102 -11.37 -20.88 -0.44
N GLY A 103 -10.56 -20.67 0.60
CA GLY A 103 -10.01 -21.76 1.41
C GLY A 103 -11.01 -22.29 2.42
N LYS A 104 -10.89 -23.59 2.75
CA LYS A 104 -11.50 -24.13 3.97
C LYS A 104 -10.99 -23.35 5.19
N ASP A 105 -11.90 -23.01 6.10
CA ASP A 105 -11.64 -22.20 7.30
C ASP A 105 -11.13 -20.77 7.04
N SER A 106 -11.40 -20.22 5.85
CA SER A 106 -11.11 -18.81 5.56
C SER A 106 -11.90 -17.88 6.48
N LYS A 107 -11.40 -16.66 6.73
CA LYS A 107 -12.12 -15.67 7.55
C LYS A 107 -13.20 -14.91 6.78
N GLN A 108 -13.18 -14.98 5.45
CA GLN A 108 -14.06 -14.23 4.55
C GLN A 108 -14.89 -15.17 3.69
N VAL A 109 -15.59 -16.10 4.35
CA VAL A 109 -16.18 -17.26 3.68
C VAL A 109 -17.31 -16.92 2.72
N ASP A 110 -17.98 -15.78 2.92
CA ASP A 110 -19.12 -15.38 2.06
C ASP A 110 -18.67 -14.53 0.86
N GLY A 111 -17.42 -14.06 0.85
CA GLY A 111 -16.85 -13.24 -0.23
C GLY A 111 -17.53 -11.88 -0.43
N GLU A 112 -18.31 -11.43 0.55
CA GLU A 112 -19.05 -10.17 0.51
C GLU A 112 -18.13 -8.96 0.78
N LEU A 113 -18.54 -7.80 0.27
CA LEU A 113 -17.95 -6.50 0.57
C LEU A 113 -19.06 -5.57 1.06
N THR A 114 -18.84 -4.92 2.20
CA THR A 114 -19.78 -3.94 2.76
C THR A 114 -19.52 -2.57 2.17
N MET A 115 -20.52 -1.68 2.23
CA MET A 115 -20.40 -0.28 1.83
C MET A 115 -19.20 0.38 2.51
N THR A 116 -19.08 0.24 3.82
CA THR A 116 -17.96 0.83 4.57
C THR A 116 -16.62 0.21 4.16
N GLY A 117 -16.60 -1.08 3.84
CA GLY A 117 -15.40 -1.75 3.37
C GLY A 117 -14.90 -1.23 2.03
N ALA A 118 -15.81 -1.00 1.08
CA ALA A 118 -15.51 -0.40 -0.22
C ALA A 118 -15.09 1.06 -0.09
N MET A 119 -15.79 1.84 0.74
CA MET A 119 -15.46 3.26 0.97
C MET A 119 -14.08 3.45 1.58
N LEU A 120 -13.68 2.61 2.54
CA LEU A 120 -12.32 2.63 3.06
C LEU A 120 -11.26 2.37 1.98
N GLU A 121 -11.54 1.47 1.05
CA GLU A 121 -10.62 1.16 -0.05
C GLU A 121 -10.53 2.32 -1.06
N VAL A 122 -11.64 3.01 -1.33
CA VAL A 122 -11.68 4.20 -2.19
C VAL A 122 -10.99 5.39 -1.54
N LEU A 123 -11.30 5.70 -0.27
CA LEU A 123 -10.71 6.84 0.45
C LEU A 123 -9.20 6.71 0.55
N TRP A 124 -8.72 5.56 1.02
CA TRP A 124 -7.28 5.32 1.10
C TRP A 124 -6.65 5.15 -0.27
N GLY A 125 -7.30 4.47 -1.22
CA GLY A 125 -6.75 4.30 -2.58
C GLY A 125 -6.55 5.63 -3.30
N SER A 126 -7.53 6.52 -3.25
CA SER A 126 -7.47 7.84 -3.89
C SER A 126 -6.44 8.75 -3.23
N LEU A 127 -6.32 8.69 -1.89
CA LEU A 127 -5.25 9.38 -1.16
C LEU A 127 -3.86 8.82 -1.51
N MET A 128 -3.72 7.49 -1.51
CA MET A 128 -2.45 6.81 -1.79
C MET A 128 -1.98 7.07 -3.22
N GLU A 129 -2.88 7.11 -4.20
CA GLU A 129 -2.54 7.48 -5.58
C GLU A 129 -1.84 8.85 -5.67
N LYS A 130 -2.21 9.80 -4.81
CA LYS A 130 -1.63 11.16 -4.76
C LYS A 130 -0.34 11.26 -3.95
N LEU A 131 -0.07 10.28 -3.09
CA LEU A 131 1.03 10.31 -2.12
C LEU A 131 2.17 9.35 -2.48
N LEU A 132 1.86 8.18 -3.02
CA LEU A 132 2.81 7.09 -3.16
C LEU A 132 3.80 7.33 -4.31
N PRO A 133 5.13 7.15 -4.10
CA PRO A 133 6.14 7.47 -5.11
C PRO A 133 5.99 6.75 -6.45
N PHE A 134 5.52 5.50 -6.42
CA PHE A 134 5.24 4.69 -7.60
C PHE A 134 3.75 4.49 -7.84
N GLY A 135 2.89 5.19 -7.09
CA GLY A 135 1.44 5.22 -7.27
C GLY A 135 0.67 4.07 -6.62
N ALA A 136 -0.63 4.06 -6.90
CA ALA A 136 -1.59 3.06 -6.45
C ALA A 136 -2.40 2.54 -7.64
N VAL A 137 -2.86 1.29 -7.58
CA VAL A 137 -3.81 0.76 -8.58
C VAL A 137 -5.16 1.42 -8.35
N PRO A 138 -5.74 2.08 -9.36
CA PRO A 138 -6.94 2.90 -9.18
C PRO A 138 -8.19 2.03 -9.02
N ASN A 139 -9.05 2.43 -8.08
CA ASN A 139 -10.45 2.03 -8.08
C ASN A 139 -11.23 2.90 -9.06
N VAL A 140 -12.25 2.34 -9.70
CA VAL A 140 -12.94 2.97 -10.83
C VAL A 140 -14.40 3.26 -10.50
N VAL A 141 -15.14 2.29 -9.97
CA VAL A 141 -16.55 2.44 -9.57
C VAL A 141 -16.84 1.65 -8.29
N VAL A 142 -17.72 2.18 -7.45
CA VAL A 142 -18.38 1.42 -6.38
C VAL A 142 -19.88 1.35 -6.66
N LEU A 143 -20.40 0.12 -6.64
CA LEU A 143 -21.81 -0.17 -6.89
C LEU A 143 -22.46 -0.70 -5.61
N LEU A 144 -23.58 -0.12 -5.22
CA LEU A 144 -24.44 -0.63 -4.16
C LEU A 144 -25.49 -1.55 -4.78
N THR A 145 -25.55 -2.81 -4.36
CA THR A 145 -26.49 -3.80 -4.90
C THR A 145 -27.84 -3.74 -4.19
N ASP A 146 -28.85 -4.38 -4.76
CA ASP A 146 -30.14 -4.62 -4.09
C ASP A 146 -30.14 -5.85 -3.15
N GLN A 147 -28.99 -6.51 -2.98
CA GLN A 147 -28.85 -7.72 -2.17
C GLN A 147 -28.31 -7.41 -0.77
N ALA A 148 -28.94 -7.98 0.26
CA ALA A 148 -28.48 -7.84 1.63
C ALA A 148 -27.21 -8.65 1.92
N ILE A 149 -26.36 -8.15 2.83
CA ILE A 149 -25.26 -8.94 3.40
C ILE A 149 -25.83 -10.12 4.19
N SER A 150 -25.12 -11.25 4.21
CA SER A 150 -25.66 -12.51 4.74
C SER A 150 -26.12 -12.41 6.20
N GLY A 151 -25.44 -11.63 7.04
CA GLY A 151 -25.82 -11.42 8.44
C GLY A 151 -27.08 -10.57 8.66
N LYS A 152 -27.71 -10.05 7.59
CA LYS A 152 -28.87 -9.15 7.66
C LYS A 152 -30.09 -9.65 6.90
N LYS A 153 -30.03 -10.79 6.21
CA LYS A 153 -31.09 -11.33 5.34
C LYS A 153 -32.50 -11.42 5.95
N HIS A 154 -32.61 -11.43 7.28
CA HIS A 154 -33.89 -11.49 8.01
C HIS A 154 -34.36 -10.14 8.59
N ALA A 155 -33.74 -9.02 8.21
CA ALA A 155 -34.17 -7.70 8.65
C ALA A 155 -35.52 -7.31 8.03
N ILE A 156 -36.39 -6.67 8.81
CA ILE A 156 -37.72 -6.19 8.39
C ILE A 156 -37.60 -5.07 7.33
N SER A 157 -36.52 -4.29 7.41
CA SER A 157 -36.14 -3.30 6.41
C SER A 157 -34.62 -3.22 6.31
N PHE A 158 -34.12 -2.96 5.11
CA PHE A 158 -32.69 -2.82 4.85
C PHE A 158 -32.32 -1.34 4.75
N ARG A 159 -31.27 -0.93 5.47
CA ARG A 159 -30.59 0.33 5.18
C ARG A 159 -29.53 0.09 4.11
N SER A 160 -29.08 1.15 3.45
CA SER A 160 -28.00 1.08 2.46
C SER A 160 -26.73 0.41 3.02
N GLN A 161 -26.46 0.56 4.32
CA GLN A 161 -25.34 -0.09 5.02
C GLN A 161 -25.48 -1.62 5.14
N ASP A 162 -26.70 -2.14 5.05
CA ASP A 162 -27.00 -3.58 5.14
C ASP A 162 -26.91 -4.27 3.76
N LEU A 163 -26.63 -3.52 2.70
CA LEU A 163 -26.54 -4.04 1.33
C LEU A 163 -25.10 -4.39 0.93
N ARG A 164 -24.98 -5.40 0.07
CA ARG A 164 -23.71 -5.79 -0.54
C ARG A 164 -23.24 -4.70 -1.50
N THR A 165 -21.94 -4.57 -1.61
CA THR A 165 -21.27 -3.59 -2.46
C THR A 165 -20.30 -4.31 -3.40
N LEU A 166 -20.15 -3.78 -4.61
CA LEU A 166 -19.12 -4.20 -5.57
C LEU A 166 -18.13 -3.07 -5.77
N LEU A 167 -16.85 -3.39 -5.69
CA LEU A 167 -15.75 -2.46 -5.97
C LEU A 167 -15.08 -2.90 -7.27
N VAL A 168 -15.11 -2.03 -8.27
CA VAL A 168 -14.54 -2.26 -9.61
C VAL A 168 -13.20 -1.53 -9.72
N ARG A 169 -12.19 -2.22 -10.23
CA ARG A 169 -10.84 -1.67 -10.45
C ARG A 169 -10.16 -2.25 -11.69
N GLU A 170 -9.09 -1.61 -12.12
CA GLU A 170 -8.23 -2.10 -13.19
C GLU A 170 -7.60 -3.47 -12.82
N PRO A 171 -7.61 -4.45 -13.74
CA PRO A 171 -6.91 -5.72 -13.53
C PRO A 171 -5.40 -5.51 -13.61
N THR A 172 -4.64 -6.15 -12.72
CA THR A 172 -3.18 -6.03 -12.68
C THR A 172 -2.50 -7.37 -12.49
N ILE A 173 -1.36 -7.56 -13.16
CA ILE A 173 -0.43 -8.64 -12.85
C ILE A 173 0.33 -8.25 -11.58
N ARG A 174 0.45 -9.21 -10.68
CA ARG A 174 1.09 -9.08 -9.37
C ARG A 174 2.23 -10.07 -9.21
N PRO A 175 3.28 -9.75 -8.44
CA PRO A 175 4.33 -10.70 -8.08
C PRO A 175 3.78 -12.05 -7.58
N ALA A 176 2.75 -12.02 -6.75
CA ALA A 176 2.11 -13.21 -6.20
C ALA A 176 1.61 -14.23 -7.26
N HIS A 177 1.30 -13.81 -8.49
CA HIS A 177 0.89 -14.75 -9.54
C HIS A 177 1.99 -15.77 -9.86
N PHE A 178 3.25 -15.40 -9.64
CA PHE A 178 4.41 -16.25 -9.86
C PHE A 178 4.89 -16.95 -8.57
N CYS A 179 4.19 -16.76 -7.45
CA CYS A 179 4.49 -17.40 -6.17
C CYS A 179 3.56 -18.61 -5.94
N ARG A 180 4.02 -19.56 -5.11
CA ARG A 180 3.19 -20.69 -4.64
C ARG A 180 2.24 -20.29 -3.53
N ALA A 181 1.12 -21.01 -3.40
CA ALA A 181 0.14 -20.90 -2.32
C ALA A 181 0.20 -22.15 -1.41
N PRO A 182 1.27 -22.34 -0.61
CA PRO A 182 1.51 -23.60 0.10
C PRO A 182 0.47 -23.92 1.18
N TYR A 183 -0.24 -22.91 1.69
CA TYR A 183 -1.24 -23.05 2.75
C TYR A 183 -2.69 -23.09 2.21
N TYR A 184 -2.88 -23.12 0.89
CA TYR A 184 -4.20 -23.20 0.30
C TYR A 184 -4.89 -24.52 0.65
N LEU A 185 -6.08 -24.45 1.23
CA LEU A 185 -6.91 -25.62 1.51
C LEU A 185 -8.12 -25.65 0.57
N PRO A 186 -8.03 -26.30 -0.61
CA PRO A 186 -9.08 -26.31 -1.61
C PRO A 186 -10.33 -27.09 -1.19
N TYR A 187 -11.47 -26.68 -1.77
CA TYR A 187 -12.67 -27.51 -1.86
C TYR A 187 -12.55 -28.54 -3.00
N ALA A 188 -13.42 -29.55 -3.01
CA ALA A 188 -13.34 -30.67 -3.95
C ALA A 188 -13.31 -30.24 -5.43
N ALA A 189 -14.07 -29.19 -5.78
CA ALA A 189 -14.11 -28.64 -7.14
C ALA A 189 -12.74 -28.17 -7.68
N MET A 190 -11.82 -27.82 -6.79
CA MET A 190 -10.48 -27.35 -7.16
C MET A 190 -9.44 -28.48 -7.25
N LEU A 191 -9.77 -29.71 -6.83
CA LEU A 191 -8.83 -30.83 -6.83
C LEU A 191 -8.49 -31.35 -8.24
N SER A 192 -9.37 -31.11 -9.22
CA SER A 192 -9.13 -31.45 -10.63
C SER A 192 -8.25 -30.43 -11.36
N GLN A 193 -7.96 -29.28 -10.73
CA GLN A 193 -7.15 -28.23 -11.33
C GLN A 193 -5.67 -28.53 -11.22
N GLN A 194 -4.86 -27.91 -12.10
CA GLN A 194 -3.42 -28.06 -12.09
C GLN A 194 -2.84 -27.77 -10.68
N HIS A 195 -1.99 -28.68 -10.20
CA HIS A 195 -1.31 -28.51 -8.92
C HIS A 195 -0.47 -27.23 -8.89
N ASP A 196 -0.44 -26.57 -7.74
CA ASP A 196 0.14 -25.23 -7.60
C ASP A 196 1.64 -25.16 -7.95
N ALA A 197 2.40 -26.23 -7.63
CA ALA A 197 3.81 -26.30 -8.00
C ALA A 197 4.02 -26.29 -9.53
N SER A 198 3.23 -27.07 -10.26
CA SER A 198 3.28 -27.16 -11.73
C SER A 198 2.77 -25.88 -12.39
N ARG A 199 1.77 -25.21 -11.77
CA ARG A 199 1.32 -23.89 -12.22
C ARG A 199 2.48 -22.88 -12.19
N VAL A 200 3.22 -22.81 -11.09
CA VAL A 200 4.35 -21.88 -10.96
C VAL A 200 5.48 -22.24 -11.92
N GLU A 201 5.83 -23.52 -12.03
CA GLU A 201 6.84 -24.01 -12.98
C GLU A 201 6.53 -23.58 -14.43
N ASN A 202 5.27 -23.74 -14.85
CA ASN A 202 4.85 -23.35 -16.21
C ASN A 202 4.80 -21.82 -16.41
N LEU A 203 4.50 -21.06 -15.36
CA LEU A 203 4.28 -19.61 -15.45
C LEU A 203 5.55 -18.79 -15.30
N ILE A 204 6.56 -19.29 -14.59
CA ILE A 204 7.70 -18.47 -14.12
C ILE A 204 8.51 -17.84 -15.25
N SER A 205 8.57 -18.45 -16.43
CA SER A 205 9.22 -17.85 -17.61
C SER A 205 8.55 -16.56 -18.08
N LYS A 206 7.23 -16.45 -17.90
CA LYS A 206 6.45 -15.25 -18.25
C LYS A 206 6.76 -14.06 -17.34
N LEU A 207 7.29 -14.30 -16.13
CA LEU A 207 7.67 -13.24 -15.19
C LEU A 207 8.62 -12.22 -15.83
N ILE A 208 9.59 -12.69 -16.61
CA ILE A 208 10.63 -11.86 -17.23
C ILE A 208 9.99 -10.76 -18.10
N GLY A 209 8.95 -11.11 -18.86
CA GLY A 209 8.22 -10.18 -19.73
C GLY A 209 7.28 -9.22 -19.02
N CYS A 210 7.15 -9.35 -17.69
CA CYS A 210 6.33 -8.50 -16.82
C CYS A 210 7.18 -7.60 -15.90
N LEU A 211 8.48 -7.86 -15.75
CA LEU A 211 9.33 -7.08 -14.85
C LEU A 211 9.55 -5.66 -15.37
N PRO A 212 9.64 -4.66 -14.48
CA PRO A 212 9.95 -3.30 -14.85
C PRO A 212 11.43 -3.18 -15.22
N HIS A 213 11.77 -2.28 -16.15
CA HIS A 213 13.17 -1.92 -16.40
C HIS A 213 13.59 -0.72 -15.53
N PRO A 214 14.89 -0.63 -15.15
CA PRO A 214 15.42 0.53 -14.44
C PRO A 214 15.25 1.82 -15.24
N LEU A 215 14.97 2.94 -14.57
CA LEU A 215 14.89 4.27 -15.20
C LEU A 215 16.22 4.71 -15.85
N SER A 216 17.34 4.15 -15.39
CA SER A 216 18.67 4.41 -15.94
C SER A 216 18.96 3.66 -17.25
N MET A 217 18.07 2.78 -17.69
CA MET A 217 18.17 2.06 -18.95
C MET A 217 17.04 2.48 -19.87
N ASP A 218 17.38 2.85 -21.10
CA ASP A 218 16.38 3.10 -22.14
C ASP A 218 15.77 1.78 -22.66
N GLU A 219 14.71 1.90 -23.47
CA GLU A 219 14.00 0.74 -24.00
C GLU A 219 14.89 -0.12 -24.91
N GLU A 220 15.78 0.48 -25.71
CA GLU A 220 16.65 -0.25 -26.63
C GLU A 220 17.68 -1.09 -25.86
N GLN A 221 18.34 -0.49 -24.88
CA GLN A 221 19.25 -1.16 -23.96
C GLN A 221 18.54 -2.33 -23.26
N TRP A 222 17.34 -2.09 -22.72
CA TRP A 222 16.55 -3.13 -22.09
C TRP A 222 16.23 -4.26 -23.05
N HIS A 223 15.81 -3.97 -24.28
CA HIS A 223 15.45 -4.96 -25.27
C HIS A 223 16.63 -5.86 -25.68
N ASN A 224 17.84 -5.31 -25.70
CA ASN A 224 19.06 -6.03 -26.09
C ASN A 224 19.63 -6.96 -25.00
N LEU A 225 19.18 -6.84 -23.75
CA LEU A 225 19.62 -7.72 -22.66
C LEU A 225 19.16 -9.17 -22.87
N SER A 226 19.97 -10.12 -22.41
CA SER A 226 19.58 -11.53 -22.31
C SER A 226 18.40 -11.73 -21.33
N PRO A 227 17.64 -12.83 -21.42
CA PRO A 227 16.56 -13.11 -20.48
C PRO A 227 17.03 -13.16 -19.01
N GLU A 228 18.25 -13.66 -18.75
CA GLU A 228 18.83 -13.73 -17.41
C GLU A 228 19.13 -12.33 -16.86
N GLU A 229 19.74 -11.46 -17.67
CA GLU A 229 20.01 -10.07 -17.30
C GLU A 229 18.71 -9.28 -17.07
N LYS A 230 17.70 -9.44 -17.94
CA LYS A 230 16.36 -8.85 -17.74
C LYS A 230 15.74 -9.31 -16.43
N ALA A 231 15.83 -10.60 -16.12
CA ALA A 231 15.31 -11.14 -14.86
C ALA A 231 16.02 -10.52 -13.65
N GLY A 232 17.35 -10.45 -13.67
CA GLY A 232 18.15 -9.86 -12.61
C GLY A 232 17.86 -8.37 -12.40
N HIS A 233 18.01 -7.56 -13.45
CA HIS A 233 17.78 -6.12 -13.39
C HIS A 233 16.33 -5.78 -13.05
N GLY A 234 15.37 -6.51 -13.61
CA GLY A 234 13.96 -6.25 -13.38
C GLY A 234 13.48 -6.59 -11.98
N LEU A 235 13.99 -7.68 -11.37
CA LEU A 235 13.72 -7.99 -9.97
C LEU A 235 14.30 -6.93 -9.04
N VAL A 236 15.52 -6.46 -9.32
CA VAL A 236 16.19 -5.41 -8.55
C VAL A 236 15.42 -4.08 -8.64
N GLU A 237 14.95 -3.72 -9.82
CA GLU A 237 14.13 -2.52 -10.02
C GLU A 237 12.81 -2.62 -9.25
N LEU A 238 12.04 -3.70 -9.43
CA LEU A 238 10.77 -3.90 -8.71
C LEU A 238 10.98 -3.86 -7.19
N THR A 239 12.04 -4.50 -6.71
CA THR A 239 12.42 -4.49 -5.28
C THR A 239 12.67 -3.07 -4.79
N SER A 240 13.41 -2.26 -5.55
CA SER A 240 13.70 -0.86 -5.20
C SER A 240 12.42 -0.03 -5.12
N ARG A 241 11.50 -0.20 -6.08
CA ARG A 241 10.19 0.49 -6.07
C ARG A 241 9.38 0.14 -4.84
N LEU A 242 9.26 -1.15 -4.52
CA LEU A 242 8.51 -1.62 -3.35
C LEU A 242 9.15 -1.19 -2.03
N ALA A 243 10.48 -1.17 -1.94
CA ALA A 243 11.21 -0.67 -0.78
C ALA A 243 10.96 0.82 -0.53
N THR A 244 11.01 1.64 -1.59
CA THR A 244 10.69 3.07 -1.53
C THR A 244 9.22 3.30 -1.15
N GLN A 245 8.29 2.55 -1.75
CA GLN A 245 6.88 2.58 -1.39
C GLN A 245 6.64 2.37 0.10
N ILE A 246 7.18 1.29 0.67
CA ILE A 246 6.87 0.93 2.05
C ILE A 246 7.65 1.79 3.06
N ALA A 247 8.86 2.24 2.73
CA ALA A 247 9.58 3.24 3.51
C ALA A 247 8.81 4.57 3.58
N TYR A 248 8.24 5.02 2.46
CA TYR A 248 7.42 6.23 2.41
C TYR A 248 6.20 6.14 3.33
N CYS A 249 5.52 4.98 3.35
CA CYS A 249 4.42 4.70 4.28
C CYS A 249 4.89 4.67 5.74
N ARG A 250 6.06 4.05 6.01
CA ARG A 250 6.64 3.90 7.35
C ARG A 250 6.93 5.24 8.02
N THR A 251 7.53 6.19 7.30
CA THR A 251 7.85 7.53 7.85
C THR A 251 6.59 8.33 8.20
N ARG A 252 5.46 7.98 7.59
CA ARG A 252 4.13 8.54 7.85
C ARG A 252 3.30 7.73 8.85
N HIS A 253 3.89 6.70 9.45
CA HIS A 253 3.21 5.79 10.36
C HIS A 253 1.95 5.16 9.77
N LEU A 254 1.96 4.86 8.47
CA LEU A 254 0.88 4.17 7.78
C LEU A 254 1.18 2.67 7.73
N VAL A 255 0.34 1.89 8.40
CA VAL A 255 0.36 0.43 8.34
C VAL A 255 -0.44 0.02 7.12
N MET A 256 0.22 -0.59 6.13
CA MET A 256 -0.42 -0.95 4.86
C MET A 256 -1.08 -2.32 4.92
N ARG A 257 -0.47 -3.27 5.65
CA ARG A 257 -0.84 -4.70 5.63
C ARG A 257 -0.71 -5.29 4.23
N THR A 258 0.45 -5.06 3.61
CA THR A 258 0.71 -5.42 2.23
C THR A 258 1.55 -6.69 2.11
N SER A 259 1.55 -7.26 0.92
CA SER A 259 2.34 -8.43 0.54
C SER A 259 2.52 -8.44 -0.98
N PRO A 260 3.27 -9.40 -1.55
CA PRO A 260 3.38 -9.56 -3.01
C PRO A 260 2.04 -9.71 -3.76
N SER A 261 0.95 -9.99 -3.03
CA SER A 261 -0.41 -10.08 -3.57
C SER A 261 -1.16 -8.75 -3.61
N ASN A 262 -0.59 -7.70 -3.00
CA ASN A 262 -1.14 -6.35 -2.86
C ASN A 262 -0.22 -5.28 -3.49
N CYS A 263 0.62 -5.69 -4.46
CA CYS A 263 1.33 -4.80 -5.37
C CYS A 263 1.24 -5.32 -6.81
N ASP A 264 1.39 -4.44 -7.80
CA ASP A 264 1.52 -4.83 -9.21
C ASP A 264 2.99 -4.90 -9.65
N MET A 265 3.22 -5.39 -10.86
CA MET A 265 4.56 -5.53 -11.44
C MET A 265 5.27 -4.18 -11.74
N SER A 266 4.58 -3.05 -11.66
CA SER A 266 5.18 -1.71 -11.80
C SER A 266 5.62 -1.11 -10.47
N GLY A 267 5.26 -1.75 -9.34
CA GLY A 267 5.52 -1.26 -7.99
C GLY A 267 4.36 -0.50 -7.35
N ARG A 268 3.20 -0.38 -8.03
CA ARG A 268 2.00 0.25 -7.46
C ARG A 268 1.40 -0.62 -6.37
N LEU A 269 0.91 -0.01 -5.29
CA LEU A 269 0.20 -0.72 -4.21
C LEU A 269 -1.30 -0.82 -4.48
N LEU A 270 -1.96 -1.81 -3.89
CA LEU A 270 -3.42 -2.00 -3.95
C LEU A 270 -3.99 -2.67 -2.68
N ASP A 271 -5.32 -2.83 -2.62
CA ASP A 271 -6.08 -3.37 -1.49
C ASP A 271 -5.93 -2.56 -0.19
N PHE A 272 -6.40 -1.31 -0.24
CA PHE A 272 -6.22 -0.35 0.85
C PHE A 272 -7.26 -0.47 1.99
N HIS A 273 -8.16 -1.44 1.94
CA HIS A 273 -9.13 -1.68 3.02
C HIS A 273 -8.46 -1.86 4.39
N GLY A 274 -7.25 -2.44 4.38
CA GLY A 274 -6.45 -2.75 5.56
C GLY A 274 -5.68 -1.58 6.17
N VAL A 275 -5.58 -0.43 5.48
CA VAL A 275 -4.71 0.68 5.87
C VAL A 275 -5.14 1.32 7.18
N ARG A 276 -4.18 1.60 8.06
CA ARG A 276 -4.39 2.30 9.34
C ARG A 276 -3.24 3.29 9.56
N HIS A 277 -3.49 4.41 10.25
CA HIS A 277 -2.38 5.14 10.86
C HIS A 277 -2.05 4.54 12.23
N ALA A 278 -0.78 4.61 12.60
CA ALA A 278 -0.23 4.24 13.90
C ALA A 278 0.55 5.43 14.51
N PHE A 279 0.08 6.65 14.24
CA PHE A 279 0.77 7.87 14.60
C PHE A 279 0.94 7.97 16.13
N PRO A 280 2.16 8.21 16.65
CA PRO A 280 2.42 8.09 18.08
C PRO A 280 1.67 9.05 18.99
N ALA A 281 1.36 10.26 18.51
CA ALA A 281 0.63 11.25 19.31
C ALA A 281 -0.84 10.87 19.54
N ASP A 282 -1.43 10.06 18.66
CA ASP A 282 -2.82 9.60 18.77
C ASP A 282 -2.94 8.22 19.44
N ARG A 283 -1.86 7.70 20.05
CA ARG A 283 -1.89 6.37 20.67
C ARG A 283 -2.70 6.38 21.96
N GLU A 284 -3.77 5.62 21.96
CA GLU A 284 -4.44 5.19 23.19
C GLU A 284 -3.49 4.28 24.01
N GLN A 285 -3.58 4.37 25.34
CA GLN A 285 -2.86 3.46 26.23
C GLN A 285 -3.46 2.05 26.12
N GLY A 286 -2.69 1.07 25.66
CA GLY A 286 -3.13 -0.33 25.62
C GLY A 286 -2.37 -1.23 24.65
N ILE A 287 -2.57 -2.54 24.79
CA ILE A 287 -1.88 -3.56 23.99
C ILE A 287 -2.18 -3.45 22.48
N GLN A 288 -3.37 -2.97 22.12
CA GLN A 288 -3.79 -2.84 20.72
C GLN A 288 -2.99 -1.76 19.96
N SER A 289 -2.66 -0.64 20.60
CA SER A 289 -1.84 0.40 19.97
C SER A 289 -0.40 -0.06 19.77
N TYR A 290 0.14 -0.86 20.70
CA TYR A 290 1.44 -1.51 20.56
C TYR A 290 1.47 -2.50 19.38
N ILE A 291 0.47 -3.40 19.29
CA ILE A 291 0.35 -4.36 18.17
C ILE A 291 0.24 -3.64 16.82
N ARG A 292 -0.50 -2.52 16.74
CA ARG A 292 -0.59 -1.72 15.52
C ARG A 292 0.76 -1.13 15.12
N TYR A 293 1.54 -0.66 16.09
CA TYR A 293 2.87 -0.12 15.83
C TYR A 293 3.87 -1.19 15.43
N GLU A 294 3.87 -2.37 16.07
CA GLU A 294 4.72 -3.50 15.65
C GLU A 294 4.47 -3.90 14.19
N LYS A 295 3.20 -3.89 13.76
CA LYS A 295 2.82 -4.17 12.36
C LYS A 295 3.38 -3.17 11.36
N LEU A 296 3.71 -1.96 11.78
CA LEU A 296 4.30 -0.94 10.92
C LEU A 296 5.65 -1.39 10.33
N ASN A 297 6.37 -2.28 11.03
CA ASN A 297 7.65 -2.82 10.58
C ASN A 297 7.52 -4.16 9.82
N GLY A 298 6.34 -4.80 9.85
CA GLY A 298 6.14 -6.14 9.29
C GLY A 298 6.05 -6.18 7.77
N ASP A 299 5.45 -5.16 7.16
CA ASP A 299 5.17 -5.12 5.71
C ASP A 299 6.46 -5.18 4.86
N ALA A 300 7.55 -4.54 5.31
CA ALA A 300 8.81 -4.47 4.57
C ALA A 300 9.43 -5.87 4.36
N GLN A 301 9.51 -6.66 5.43
CA GLN A 301 10.09 -8.01 5.36
C GLN A 301 9.26 -8.95 4.48
N ILE A 302 7.93 -8.85 4.55
CA ILE A 302 7.02 -9.66 3.73
C ILE A 302 7.24 -9.39 2.23
N LEU A 303 7.42 -8.12 1.85
CA LEU A 303 7.70 -7.75 0.46
C LEU A 303 9.08 -8.26 0.01
N LEU A 304 10.12 -8.10 0.84
CA LEU A 304 11.46 -8.60 0.53
C LEU A 304 11.45 -10.12 0.32
N ASN A 305 10.81 -10.88 1.22
CA ASN A 305 10.68 -12.33 1.09
C ASN A 305 10.00 -12.71 -0.23
N GLY A 306 8.94 -12.00 -0.61
CA GLY A 306 8.28 -12.24 -1.89
C GLY A 306 9.18 -12.04 -3.11
N MET A 307 10.08 -11.06 -3.09
CA MET A 307 11.04 -10.85 -4.18
C MET A 307 12.10 -11.96 -4.21
N LEU A 308 12.54 -12.42 -3.03
CA LEU A 308 13.46 -13.55 -2.89
C LEU A 308 12.83 -14.86 -3.37
N ASP A 309 11.52 -15.05 -3.14
CA ASP A 309 10.76 -16.19 -3.68
C ASP A 309 10.74 -16.18 -5.20
N LEU A 310 10.50 -15.03 -5.83
CA LEU A 310 10.55 -14.92 -7.30
C LEU A 310 11.93 -15.27 -7.86
N CYS A 311 12.99 -14.76 -7.23
CA CYS A 311 14.37 -15.10 -7.58
C CYS A 311 14.63 -16.60 -7.44
N PHE A 312 14.16 -17.21 -6.34
CA PHE A 312 14.27 -18.65 -6.12
C PHE A 312 13.55 -19.45 -7.21
N TYR A 313 12.33 -19.07 -7.60
CA TYR A 313 11.59 -19.82 -8.63
C TYR A 313 12.24 -19.68 -10.02
N LEU A 314 12.74 -18.49 -10.38
CA LEU A 314 13.49 -18.30 -11.63
C LEU A 314 14.78 -19.14 -11.65
N ALA A 315 15.52 -19.15 -10.55
CA ALA A 315 16.71 -19.98 -10.40
C ALA A 315 16.37 -21.47 -10.51
N LYS A 316 15.34 -21.92 -9.77
CA LYS A 316 14.96 -23.33 -9.71
C LYS A 316 14.58 -23.90 -11.07
N TYR A 317 13.84 -23.14 -11.87
CA TYR A 317 13.24 -23.65 -13.11
C TYR A 317 13.91 -23.17 -14.40
N ILE A 318 14.75 -22.12 -14.35
CA ILE A 318 15.33 -21.51 -15.57
C ILE A 318 16.85 -21.34 -15.47
N PHE A 319 17.35 -20.57 -14.49
CA PHE A 319 18.72 -20.02 -14.55
C PHE A 319 19.74 -20.69 -13.62
N GLY A 320 19.31 -21.57 -12.71
CA GLY A 320 20.18 -22.29 -11.80
C GLY A 320 20.68 -21.48 -10.59
N SER A 321 21.53 -22.11 -9.78
CA SER A 321 21.95 -21.60 -8.46
C SER A 321 22.90 -20.39 -8.53
N ALA A 322 23.72 -20.28 -9.57
CA ALA A 322 24.64 -19.15 -9.75
C ALA A 322 23.86 -17.82 -9.88
N PHE A 323 22.80 -17.81 -10.71
CA PHE A 323 21.86 -16.71 -10.82
C PHE A 323 21.24 -16.38 -9.46
N GLN A 324 20.76 -17.38 -8.72
CA GLN A 324 20.14 -17.17 -7.42
C GLN A 324 21.06 -16.42 -6.46
N ILE A 325 22.28 -16.91 -6.28
CA ILE A 325 23.24 -16.34 -5.33
C ILE A 325 23.57 -14.89 -5.72
N TYR A 326 23.79 -14.64 -7.01
CA TYR A 326 24.09 -13.30 -7.51
C TYR A 326 22.91 -12.35 -7.32
N VAL A 327 21.72 -12.70 -7.82
CA VAL A 327 20.56 -11.81 -7.82
C VAL A 327 19.97 -11.63 -6.43
N GLN A 328 19.97 -12.63 -5.55
CA GLN A 328 19.52 -12.46 -4.16
C GLN A 328 20.34 -11.39 -3.43
N ARG A 329 21.66 -11.34 -3.63
CA ARG A 329 22.51 -10.29 -3.04
C ARG A 329 22.12 -8.91 -3.56
N GLN A 330 21.85 -8.80 -4.86
CA GLN A 330 21.42 -7.53 -5.46
C GLN A 330 20.05 -7.08 -4.95
N ILE A 331 19.08 -8.00 -4.82
CA ILE A 331 17.75 -7.73 -4.26
C ILE A 331 17.88 -7.18 -2.82
N ILE A 332 18.64 -7.86 -1.96
CA ILE A 332 18.81 -7.45 -0.55
C ILE A 332 19.47 -6.06 -0.48
N ASN A 333 20.53 -5.84 -1.26
CA ASN A 333 21.21 -4.55 -1.30
C ASN A 333 20.28 -3.44 -1.78
N ALA A 334 19.58 -3.66 -2.90
CA ALA A 334 18.66 -2.69 -3.48
C ALA A 334 17.49 -2.36 -2.56
N PHE A 335 16.92 -3.36 -1.88
CA PHE A 335 15.87 -3.16 -0.88
C PHE A 335 16.38 -2.28 0.27
N ASN A 336 17.50 -2.65 0.89
CA ASN A 336 18.06 -1.93 2.03
C ASN A 336 18.45 -0.50 1.65
N SER A 337 19.15 -0.32 0.54
CA SER A 337 19.57 1.01 0.07
C SER A 337 18.38 1.90 -0.25
N SER A 338 17.37 1.40 -0.98
CA SER A 338 16.19 2.18 -1.33
C SER A 338 15.33 2.50 -0.10
N TYR A 339 15.11 1.52 0.77
CA TYR A 339 14.35 1.71 2.01
C TYR A 339 15.01 2.73 2.94
N GLN A 340 16.32 2.58 3.19
CA GLN A 340 17.07 3.52 4.01
C GLN A 340 17.08 4.90 3.37
N ARG A 341 17.35 4.98 2.05
CA ARG A 341 17.39 6.25 1.32
C ARG A 341 16.08 7.01 1.47
N THR A 342 14.97 6.36 1.17
CA THR A 342 13.65 6.97 1.31
C THR A 342 13.35 7.33 2.75
N SER A 343 13.67 6.47 3.72
CA SER A 343 13.40 6.75 5.13
C SER A 343 14.11 8.00 5.64
N TRP A 344 15.41 8.16 5.37
CA TRP A 344 16.14 9.33 5.86
C TRP A 344 15.69 10.63 5.17
N VAL A 345 15.48 10.60 3.84
CA VAL A 345 14.98 11.77 3.10
C VAL A 345 13.62 12.20 3.65
N GLU A 346 12.68 11.27 3.76
CA GLU A 346 11.31 11.59 4.18
C GLU A 346 11.25 12.04 5.65
N ASN A 347 12.07 11.47 6.53
CA ASN A 347 12.19 11.95 7.91
C ASN A 347 12.75 13.38 7.98
N LEU A 348 13.74 13.73 7.18
CA LEU A 348 14.24 15.11 7.11
C LEU A 348 13.20 16.06 6.51
N ARG A 349 12.42 15.61 5.53
CA ARG A 349 11.29 16.41 5.05
C ARG A 349 10.29 16.68 6.19
N ILE A 350 10.04 15.71 7.06
CA ILE A 350 9.21 15.92 8.27
C ILE A 350 9.84 16.96 9.20
N ALA A 351 11.18 17.00 9.29
CA ALA A 351 11.94 18.01 10.03
C ALA A 351 12.05 19.38 9.34
N GLY A 352 11.35 19.62 8.23
CA GLY A 352 11.25 20.94 7.59
C GLY A 352 12.24 21.21 6.45
N PHE A 353 13.08 20.24 6.08
CA PHE A 353 13.97 20.37 4.92
C PHE A 353 13.18 20.12 3.62
N ASP A 354 13.40 20.94 2.59
CA ASP A 354 12.79 20.68 1.29
C ASP A 354 13.54 19.61 0.50
N VAL A 355 12.86 19.07 -0.52
CA VAL A 355 13.37 17.96 -1.32
C VAL A 355 14.52 18.39 -2.24
N GLU A 356 14.50 19.62 -2.75
CA GLU A 356 15.52 20.15 -3.67
C GLU A 356 16.88 20.20 -2.99
N PHE A 357 16.93 20.75 -1.77
CA PHE A 357 18.12 20.75 -0.94
C PHE A 357 18.61 19.33 -0.66
N LEU A 358 17.71 18.43 -0.24
CA LEU A 358 18.09 17.05 0.10
C LEU A 358 18.65 16.28 -1.11
N HIS A 359 18.31 16.66 -2.34
CA HIS A 359 18.93 16.13 -3.56
C HIS A 359 20.37 16.60 -3.77
N THR A 360 20.75 17.76 -3.24
CA THR A 360 22.14 18.28 -3.30
C THR A 360 23.05 17.67 -2.24
N VAL A 361 22.47 17.09 -1.18
CA VAL A 361 23.23 16.55 -0.06
C VAL A 361 23.79 15.18 -0.39
N CYS A 362 25.12 15.05 -0.36
CA CYS A 362 25.77 13.74 -0.41
C CYS A 362 25.39 12.91 0.83
N THR A 363 24.98 11.66 0.63
CA THR A 363 24.66 10.75 1.74
C THR A 363 25.93 10.27 2.44
N TYR A 364 26.35 10.99 3.48
CA TYR A 364 27.37 10.52 4.42
C TYR A 364 26.77 9.52 5.43
N PRO A 365 27.56 8.55 5.94
CA PRO A 365 27.09 7.62 6.98
C PRO A 365 26.49 8.32 8.22
N SER A 366 27.00 9.49 8.57
CA SER A 366 26.48 10.34 9.66
C SER A 366 25.06 10.82 9.42
N TYR A 367 24.70 11.21 8.19
CA TYR A 367 23.34 11.64 7.85
C TYR A 367 22.36 10.47 7.80
N ALA A 368 22.79 9.30 7.34
CA ALA A 368 21.99 8.08 7.42
C ALA A 368 21.71 7.70 8.89
N ALA A 369 22.73 7.75 9.76
CA ALA A 369 22.57 7.51 11.20
C ALA A 369 21.64 8.54 11.86
N MET A 370 21.77 9.81 11.49
CA MET A 370 20.88 10.88 11.94
C MET A 370 19.42 10.63 11.51
N GLY A 371 19.16 10.25 10.26
CA GLY A 371 17.83 9.94 9.77
C GLY A 371 17.18 8.75 10.50
N ASN A 372 17.96 7.72 10.81
CA ASN A 372 17.50 6.60 11.64
C ASN A 372 17.16 7.06 13.07
N ARG A 373 17.99 7.91 13.67
CA ARG A 373 17.72 8.46 15.00
C ARG A 373 16.48 9.36 14.99
N LEU A 374 16.28 10.14 13.93
CA LEU A 374 15.09 10.95 13.74
C LEU A 374 13.84 10.07 13.65
N GLN A 375 13.87 8.94 12.94
CA GLN A 375 12.76 7.98 12.94
C GLN A 375 12.37 7.56 14.36
N LEU A 376 13.36 7.19 15.18
CA LEU A 376 13.13 6.80 16.57
C LEU A 376 12.49 7.92 17.39
N ILE A 377 12.92 9.17 17.17
CA ILE A 377 12.32 10.36 17.82
C ILE A 377 10.88 10.56 17.38
N LEU A 378 10.62 10.40 16.08
CA LEU A 378 9.28 10.51 15.47
C LEU A 378 8.36 9.34 15.85
N ASP A 379 8.89 8.24 16.35
CA ASP A 379 8.13 7.07 16.81
C ASP A 379 7.73 7.16 18.29
N MET A 380 8.27 8.11 19.05
CA MET A 380 8.00 8.27 20.48
C MET A 380 6.60 8.82 20.75
N SER A 381 5.85 8.13 21.62
CA SER A 381 4.57 8.65 22.11
C SER A 381 4.76 9.81 23.10
N VAL A 382 3.74 10.66 23.23
CA VAL A 382 3.73 11.79 24.17
C VAL A 382 4.07 11.31 25.59
N GLY A 383 3.41 10.24 26.09
CA GLY A 383 3.63 9.71 27.44
C GLY A 383 5.03 9.12 27.68
N SER A 384 5.64 8.49 26.67
CA SER A 384 7.01 7.94 26.79
C SER A 384 8.08 9.03 26.81
N PHE A 385 7.81 10.18 26.17
CA PHE A 385 8.75 11.29 26.09
C PHE A 385 8.69 12.19 27.33
N THR A 386 7.48 12.48 27.83
CA THR A 386 7.29 13.27 29.05
C THR A 386 7.94 12.59 30.27
N GLN A 387 7.83 11.26 30.39
CA GLN A 387 8.52 10.48 31.44
C GLN A 387 10.06 10.50 31.33
N LYS A 388 10.62 10.52 30.11
CA LYS A 388 12.07 10.44 29.90
C LYS A 388 12.79 11.79 29.92
N LEU A 389 12.10 12.89 29.61
CA LEU A 389 12.73 14.21 29.44
C LEU A 389 12.13 15.30 30.34
N GLY A 390 11.14 14.98 31.19
CA GLY A 390 10.57 15.93 32.16
C GLY A 390 9.84 17.13 31.53
N VAL A 391 9.56 17.07 30.22
CA VAL A 391 8.87 18.13 29.49
C VAL A 391 7.36 17.98 29.72
N GLY A 392 6.67 19.07 30.06
CA GLY A 392 5.28 19.07 30.51
C GLY A 392 4.27 18.47 29.54
N GLN A 393 3.12 18.05 30.08
CA GLN A 393 1.94 17.56 29.35
C GLN A 393 1.39 18.64 28.42
N ARG A 394 1.65 18.54 27.13
CA ARG A 394 0.90 19.22 26.08
C ARG A 394 0.43 18.18 25.07
N ASP A 395 -0.76 18.36 24.49
CA ASP A 395 -1.38 17.45 23.50
C ASP A 395 -0.65 17.40 22.13
N SER A 396 0.61 17.83 22.08
CA SER A 396 1.43 17.97 20.88
C SER A 396 2.53 16.92 20.83
N HIS A 397 2.86 16.43 19.64
CA HIS A 397 3.94 15.45 19.46
C HIS A 397 5.26 15.95 20.07
N PRO A 398 5.94 15.16 20.91
CA PRO A 398 7.10 15.63 21.68
C PRO A 398 8.28 16.11 20.82
N ALA A 399 8.45 15.52 19.64
CA ALA A 399 9.49 15.92 18.69
C ALA A 399 9.37 17.38 18.23
N ILE A 400 8.19 18.02 18.31
CA ILE A 400 8.00 19.42 17.89
C ILE A 400 8.92 20.34 18.70
N ALA A 401 8.82 20.28 20.04
CA ALA A 401 9.61 21.14 20.92
C ALA A 401 11.12 20.87 20.78
N LEU A 402 11.52 19.61 20.65
CA LEU A 402 12.92 19.23 20.45
C LEU A 402 13.50 19.82 19.16
N LEU A 403 12.80 19.62 18.03
CA LEU A 403 13.28 20.08 16.72
C LEU A 403 13.26 21.61 16.62
N HIS A 404 12.23 22.27 17.17
CA HIS A 404 12.19 23.73 17.26
C HIS A 404 13.38 24.27 18.05
N ASN A 405 13.68 23.69 19.21
CA ASN A 405 14.84 24.09 20.01
C ASN A 405 16.17 23.87 19.27
N LEU A 406 16.32 22.77 18.52
CA LEU A 406 17.53 22.53 17.71
C LEU A 406 17.70 23.57 16.59
N ILE A 407 16.59 24.02 15.99
CA ILE A 407 16.57 25.09 14.97
C ILE A 407 16.89 26.46 15.60
N ASP A 408 16.45 26.72 16.83
CA ASP A 408 16.67 28.00 17.51
C ASP A 408 18.09 28.13 18.09
N THR A 409 18.68 27.01 18.52
CA THR A 409 19.99 26.96 19.19
C THR A 409 21.15 26.72 18.22
N LEU A 410 20.98 26.99 16.92
CA LEU A 410 22.02 26.80 15.91
C LEU A 410 23.31 27.52 16.29
N GLN A 411 24.30 26.75 16.74
CA GLN A 411 25.66 27.24 16.96
C GLN A 411 26.43 27.09 15.66
N VAL A 412 26.86 28.21 15.05
CA VAL A 412 27.83 28.19 13.95
C VAL A 412 29.19 27.82 14.55
N LYS A 413 29.46 26.53 14.72
CA LYS A 413 30.79 26.03 15.06
C LYS A 413 31.47 25.62 13.76
N LYS A 414 32.66 26.17 13.50
CA LYS A 414 33.50 25.80 12.34
C LYS A 414 33.69 24.28 12.31
N ALA A 415 33.49 23.69 11.13
CA ALA A 415 33.57 22.26 10.87
C ALA A 415 34.94 21.60 11.18
N GLU A 416 35.97 22.39 11.47
CA GLU A 416 37.34 21.91 11.70
C GLU A 416 37.58 21.23 13.05
N ILE A 417 36.60 21.22 13.95
CA ILE A 417 36.74 20.63 15.29
C ILE A 417 35.83 19.40 15.43
N PHE A 418 36.46 18.22 15.33
CA PHE A 418 36.17 16.98 16.09
C PHE A 418 35.22 15.92 15.52
N LEU A 419 35.85 14.90 14.92
CA LEU A 419 35.37 13.51 14.86
C LEU A 419 35.72 12.68 16.11
N LYS A 420 36.16 13.28 17.24
CA LYS A 420 36.73 12.49 18.37
C LYS A 420 36.10 12.60 19.76
N ASN A 421 35.18 13.52 20.06
CA ASN A 421 34.71 13.74 21.45
C ASN A 421 33.17 13.87 21.62
N PHE A 422 32.36 13.04 20.97
CA PHE A 422 30.96 12.91 21.41
C PHE A 422 30.89 11.94 22.59
N GLN A 423 30.33 12.38 23.72
CA GLN A 423 30.15 11.53 24.91
C GLN A 423 28.87 10.70 24.79
N THR A 424 27.89 11.13 23.99
CA THR A 424 26.62 10.41 23.80
C THR A 424 26.12 10.41 22.35
N THR A 425 25.25 9.43 22.03
CA THR A 425 24.51 9.38 20.75
C THR A 425 23.60 10.60 20.54
N GLY A 426 23.13 11.22 21.63
CA GLY A 426 22.29 12.41 21.56
C GLY A 426 23.06 13.64 21.07
N GLU A 427 24.27 13.85 21.57
CA GLU A 427 25.14 14.95 21.12
C GLU A 427 25.52 14.81 19.64
N SER A 428 25.84 13.59 19.21
CA SER A 428 26.15 13.30 17.81
C SER A 428 24.96 13.61 16.88
N PHE A 429 23.74 13.26 17.30
CA PHE A 429 22.52 13.60 16.56
C PHE A 429 22.30 15.11 16.46
N SER A 430 22.33 15.82 17.60
CA SER A 430 22.08 17.27 17.65
C SER A 430 23.08 18.03 16.78
N PHE A 431 24.36 17.66 16.84
CA PHE A 431 25.40 18.28 16.02
C PHE A 431 25.18 18.03 14.52
N ALA A 432 24.93 16.78 14.12
CA ALA A 432 24.69 16.45 12.71
C ALA A 432 23.46 17.18 12.15
N PHE A 433 22.40 17.29 12.95
CA PHE A 433 21.18 18.02 12.60
C PHE A 433 21.44 19.51 12.45
N GLN A 434 22.13 20.12 13.40
CA GLN A 434 22.48 21.54 13.36
C GLN A 434 23.41 21.88 12.19
N HIS A 435 24.37 21.01 11.87
CA HIS A 435 25.22 21.17 10.69
C HIS A 435 24.39 21.19 9.41
N LEU A 436 23.49 20.23 9.24
CA LEU A 436 22.63 20.18 8.07
C LEU A 436 21.68 21.40 8.00
N CYS A 437 21.17 21.88 9.15
CA CYS A 437 20.41 23.12 9.22
C CYS A 437 21.23 24.34 8.77
N CYS A 438 22.51 24.43 9.14
CA CYS A 438 23.40 25.51 8.68
C CYS A 438 23.59 25.46 7.16
N ASP A 439 23.82 24.27 6.60
CA ASP A 439 23.94 24.07 5.15
C ASP A 439 22.63 24.47 4.43
N TYR A 440 21.49 24.08 4.99
CA TYR A 440 20.17 24.42 4.44
C TYR A 440 19.87 25.92 4.51
N LEU A 441 20.22 26.57 5.62
CA LEU A 441 20.10 28.03 5.75
C LEU A 441 20.95 28.73 4.71
N HIS A 442 22.20 28.30 4.53
CA HIS A 442 23.08 28.87 3.52
C HIS A 442 22.49 28.71 2.11
N TYR A 443 22.03 27.49 1.77
CA TYR A 443 21.35 27.19 0.51
C TYR A 443 20.16 28.12 0.25
N LYS A 444 19.30 28.33 1.25
CA LYS A 444 18.12 29.21 1.12
C LYS A 444 18.44 30.69 1.13
N THR A 445 19.44 31.13 1.89
CA THR A 445 19.89 32.52 1.83
C THR A 445 20.47 32.89 0.48
N ASN A 446 21.15 31.95 -0.19
CA ASN A 446 21.63 32.14 -1.56
C ASN A 446 20.47 32.22 -2.58
N GLN A 447 19.28 31.75 -2.23
CA GLN A 447 18.04 31.89 -3.00
C GLN A 447 17.22 33.14 -2.61
N GLY A 448 17.77 34.02 -1.75
CA GLY A 448 17.15 35.29 -1.38
C GLY A 448 16.22 35.24 -0.17
N LYS A 449 16.07 34.10 0.52
CA LYS A 449 15.28 34.03 1.77
C LYS A 449 16.09 34.51 2.97
N SER A 450 15.42 35.16 3.92
CA SER A 450 16.09 35.51 5.18
C SER A 450 16.28 34.26 6.07
N GLY A 451 17.34 34.23 6.88
CA GLY A 451 17.57 33.12 7.80
C GLY A 451 16.41 32.89 8.79
N THR A 452 15.74 33.97 9.23
CA THR A 452 14.56 33.90 10.11
C THR A 452 13.37 33.25 9.40
N GLU A 453 13.07 33.70 8.18
CA GLU A 453 11.99 33.15 7.35
C GLU A 453 12.15 31.64 7.15
N VAL A 454 13.36 31.19 6.83
CA VAL A 454 13.65 29.75 6.63
C VAL A 454 13.42 28.96 7.92
N ARG A 455 13.88 29.46 9.06
CA ARG A 455 13.66 28.78 10.36
C ARG A 455 12.17 28.69 10.69
N ASP A 456 11.41 29.77 10.47
CA ASP A 456 9.97 29.79 10.73
C ASP A 456 9.22 28.83 9.80
N GLU A 457 9.59 28.76 8.52
CA GLU A 457 9.05 27.77 7.56
C GLU A 457 9.32 26.32 8.00
N MET A 458 10.54 26.04 8.47
CA MET A 458 10.89 24.71 9.01
C MET A 458 10.03 24.36 10.22
N LYS A 459 9.92 25.27 11.20
CA LYS A 459 9.13 25.06 12.41
C LYS A 459 7.65 24.87 12.10
N ASN A 460 7.10 25.66 11.19
CA ASN A 460 5.71 25.54 10.73
C ASN A 460 5.47 24.19 10.03
N THR A 461 6.43 23.73 9.22
CA THR A 461 6.37 22.41 8.57
C THR A 461 6.39 21.28 9.60
N ILE A 462 7.27 21.35 10.60
CA ILE A 462 7.33 20.38 11.70
C ILE A 462 6.00 20.33 12.44
N ALA A 463 5.49 21.51 12.83
CA ALA A 463 4.24 21.61 13.59
C ALA A 463 3.07 21.00 12.80
N ARG A 464 2.96 21.31 11.50
CA ARG A 464 1.93 20.78 10.59
C ARG A 464 2.02 19.26 10.39
N ARG A 465 3.21 18.73 10.10
CA ARG A 465 3.39 17.29 9.79
C ARG A 465 3.23 16.37 11.01
N LEU A 466 3.40 16.94 12.20
CA LEU A 466 3.25 16.24 13.48
C LEU A 466 1.92 16.53 14.19
N GLN A 467 0.95 17.14 13.50
CA GLN A 467 -0.41 17.30 14.02
C GLN A 467 -1.11 15.95 14.19
N SER A 468 -2.14 15.93 15.05
CA SER A 468 -3.00 14.77 15.26
C SER A 468 -3.61 14.27 13.95
N ARG A 469 -3.64 12.95 13.80
CA ARG A 469 -4.23 12.23 12.67
C ARG A 469 -5.51 11.52 13.08
N THR A 470 -6.16 11.93 14.18
CA THR A 470 -7.39 11.31 14.70
C THR A 470 -8.50 11.17 13.66
N PHE A 471 -8.62 12.12 12.71
CA PHE A 471 -9.62 12.04 11.63
C PHE A 471 -9.37 10.86 10.65
N MET A 472 -8.15 10.30 10.64
CA MET A 472 -7.77 9.12 9.87
C MET A 472 -8.03 7.81 10.61
N ASN A 473 -8.49 7.86 11.88
CA ASN A 473 -8.83 6.66 12.63
C ASN A 473 -9.94 5.92 11.92
N ARG A 474 -9.80 4.60 11.83
CA ARG A 474 -10.79 3.77 11.16
C ARG A 474 -12.15 3.94 11.82
N GLU A 475 -12.21 3.95 13.15
CA GLU A 475 -13.45 4.06 13.92
C GLU A 475 -14.18 5.38 13.63
N VAL A 476 -13.43 6.47 13.45
CA VAL A 476 -13.96 7.79 13.06
C VAL A 476 -14.54 7.73 11.65
N ILE A 477 -13.78 7.21 10.69
CA ILE A 477 -14.24 7.04 9.29
C ILE A 477 -15.47 6.13 9.21
N LEU A 478 -15.47 5.01 9.94
CA LEU A 478 -16.60 4.06 9.98
C LEU A 478 -17.85 4.73 10.57
N LYS A 479 -17.70 5.49 11.67
CA LYS A 479 -18.82 6.20 12.31
C LYS A 479 -19.45 7.20 11.36
N GLU A 480 -18.63 7.95 10.64
CA GLU A 480 -19.06 8.92 9.64
C GLU A 480 -19.88 8.23 8.53
N ILE A 481 -19.30 7.24 7.84
CA ILE A 481 -19.95 6.55 6.72
C ILE A 481 -21.24 5.83 7.16
N ASN A 482 -21.26 5.28 8.37
CA ASN A 482 -22.44 4.61 8.91
C ASN A 482 -23.56 5.58 9.30
N SER A 483 -23.27 6.88 9.43
CA SER A 483 -24.26 7.91 9.73
C SER A 483 -25.04 8.38 8.50
N TYR A 484 -24.55 8.09 7.29
CA TYR A 484 -25.18 8.55 6.05
C TYR A 484 -26.58 7.96 5.87
N GLN A 485 -27.53 8.81 5.51
CA GLN A 485 -28.93 8.49 5.28
C GLN A 485 -29.40 9.12 3.96
N GLY A 486 -30.56 8.67 3.49
CA GLY A 486 -31.19 9.16 2.26
C GLY A 486 -31.14 8.17 1.11
N THR A 487 -31.43 8.67 -0.09
CA THR A 487 -31.34 7.92 -1.34
C THR A 487 -29.87 7.61 -1.68
N ILE A 488 -29.64 6.74 -2.66
CA ILE A 488 -28.27 6.44 -3.10
C ILE A 488 -27.54 7.71 -3.60
N ASN A 489 -28.26 8.64 -4.22
CA ASN A 489 -27.69 9.90 -4.69
C ASN A 489 -27.28 10.80 -3.52
N ASP A 490 -28.09 10.86 -2.47
CA ASP A 490 -27.76 11.62 -1.25
C ASP A 490 -26.52 11.07 -0.58
N ILE A 491 -26.40 9.74 -0.49
CA ILE A 491 -25.23 9.07 0.08
C ILE A 491 -23.99 9.28 -0.80
N ALA A 492 -24.12 9.19 -2.13
CA ALA A 492 -23.02 9.43 -3.06
C ALA A 492 -22.48 10.87 -2.95
N LEU A 493 -23.35 11.87 -2.75
CA LEU A 493 -22.95 13.26 -2.52
C LEU A 493 -22.18 13.40 -1.19
N GLN A 494 -22.71 12.84 -0.09
CA GLN A 494 -22.04 12.82 1.22
C GLN A 494 -20.64 12.19 1.14
N ILE A 495 -20.50 11.07 0.41
CA ILE A 495 -19.22 10.40 0.18
C ILE A 495 -18.23 11.33 -0.55
N LYS A 496 -18.68 12.00 -1.62
CA LYS A 496 -17.83 12.89 -2.42
C LYS A 496 -17.33 14.07 -1.58
N GLU A 497 -18.20 14.69 -0.80
CA GLU A 497 -17.85 15.78 0.11
C GLU A 497 -16.85 15.33 1.18
N TYR A 498 -17.11 14.18 1.82
CA TYR A 498 -16.23 13.63 2.82
C TYR A 498 -14.86 13.25 2.26
N GLN A 499 -14.80 12.61 1.09
CA GLN A 499 -13.55 12.27 0.42
C GLN A 499 -12.72 13.52 0.15
N SER A 500 -13.32 14.57 -0.42
CA SER A 500 -12.63 15.83 -0.71
C SER A 500 -12.04 16.45 0.56
N HIS A 501 -12.81 16.48 1.65
CA HIS A 501 -12.34 16.97 2.94
C HIS A 501 -11.21 16.11 3.52
N PHE A 502 -11.39 14.78 3.53
CA PHE A 502 -10.42 13.81 4.02
C PHE A 502 -9.09 13.93 3.28
N GLU A 503 -9.12 13.95 1.95
CA GLU A 503 -7.92 14.05 1.12
C GLU A 503 -7.20 15.38 1.31
N LYS A 504 -7.93 16.50 1.33
CA LYS A 504 -7.34 17.83 1.55
C LYS A 504 -6.57 17.86 2.87
N LYS A 505 -7.20 17.39 3.95
CA LYS A 505 -6.59 17.37 5.29
C LYS A 505 -5.44 16.37 5.38
N ALA A 506 -5.56 15.21 4.76
CA ALA A 506 -4.49 14.21 4.76
C ALA A 506 -3.28 14.66 3.94
N ILE A 507 -3.47 15.26 2.77
CA ILE A 507 -2.39 15.79 1.93
C ILE A 507 -1.64 16.91 2.67
N ASP A 508 -2.37 17.81 3.34
CA ASP A 508 -1.75 18.89 4.12
C ASP A 508 -0.80 18.38 5.20
N ILE A 509 -1.07 17.21 5.80
CA ILE A 509 -0.22 16.64 6.86
C ILE A 509 0.84 15.69 6.30
N LEU A 510 0.53 14.94 5.25
CA LEU A 510 1.37 13.83 4.77
C LEU A 510 2.27 14.16 3.58
N LYS A 511 1.99 15.21 2.81
CA LYS A 511 2.78 15.57 1.61
C LYS A 511 3.92 16.53 1.95
#